data_AF-A0A2E5U7Z9-F1
#
_entry.id   AF-A0A2E5U7Z9-F1
#
_cell.length_a   1.000
_cell.length_b   1.000
_cell.length_c   1.000
_cell.angle_alpha   90.00
_cell.angle_beta   90.00
_cell.angle_gamma   90.00
#
_symmetry.space_group_name_H-M   'P 1'
#
loop_
_entity.id
_entity.type
_entity.pdbx_description
1 polymer ?
#
loop_
_entity_poly.entity_id
_entity_poly.type
_entity_poly.pdbx_seq_one_letter_code
_entity_poly.pdbx_strand_id
1 'polypeptide(L)'
;MYNFTPQSAFIGGILIGVSALIFFYSTGRLAGVSGIFTNAFFAKEKKISNWLFLIGLVIGSLFYMNFSKAEIEFNVTNSLILVPAAGFLVGLGTRLGGGCTSGHGVCGISRFSFRSIVGTLIFISTGMITVFILQKYGFYL
;
A
#
# COMPACT_ATOMS: atom_id res chain seq x y z
N MET A 1 -17.20 -9.86 15.70
CA MET A 1 -18.29 -9.62 14.74
C MET A 1 -17.68 -9.07 13.45
N TYR A 2 -17.80 -9.76 12.32
CA TYR A 2 -17.50 -9.16 11.02
C TYR A 2 -18.65 -8.23 10.67
N ASN A 3 -18.52 -6.94 10.98
CA ASN A 3 -19.47 -5.94 10.53
C ASN A 3 -19.22 -5.70 9.04
N PHE A 4 -20.13 -6.21 8.21
CA PHE A 4 -20.14 -5.88 6.79
C PHE A 4 -20.49 -4.39 6.65
N THR A 5 -19.52 -3.57 6.25
CA THR A 5 -19.66 -2.11 6.14
C THR A 5 -19.60 -1.65 4.67
N PRO A 6 -20.63 -1.97 3.85
CA PRO A 6 -20.59 -1.75 2.41
C PRO A 6 -20.50 -0.26 2.04
N GLN A 7 -21.15 0.61 2.81
CA GLN A 7 -21.16 2.05 2.54
C GLN A 7 -19.76 2.66 2.69
N SER A 8 -19.06 2.36 3.78
CA SER A 8 -17.70 2.88 3.99
C SER A 8 -16.70 2.30 2.98
N ALA A 9 -16.82 1.01 2.65
CA ALA A 9 -15.97 0.37 1.65
C ALA A 9 -16.16 0.99 0.26
N PHE A 10 -17.41 1.28 -0.13
CA PHE A 10 -17.72 1.91 -1.41
C PHE A 10 -17.19 3.34 -1.49
N ILE A 11 -17.41 4.16 -0.46
CA ILE A 11 -16.89 5.54 -0.39
C ILE A 11 -15.36 5.54 -0.42
N GLY A 12 -14.71 4.66 0.36
CA GLY A 12 -13.25 4.51 0.35
C GLY A 12 -12.71 4.11 -1.03
N GLY A 13 -13.38 3.19 -1.72
CA GLY A 13 -13.04 2.80 -3.08
C GLY A 13 -13.11 3.96 -4.07
N ILE A 14 -14.18 4.76 -4.02
CA ILE A 14 -14.33 5.98 -4.85
C ILE A 14 -13.20 6.96 -4.55
N LEU A 15 -12.91 7.23 -3.28
CA LEU A 15 -11.85 8.17 -2.88
C LEU A 15 -10.47 7.73 -3.41
N ILE A 16 -10.13 6.45 -3.28
CA ILE A 16 -8.87 5.90 -3.80
C ILE A 16 -8.82 5.99 -5.33
N GLY A 17 -9.91 5.64 -6.01
CA GLY A 17 -10.02 5.72 -7.47
C GLY A 17 -9.86 7.14 -8.01
N VAL A 18 -10.58 8.10 -7.43
CA VAL A 18 -10.47 9.53 -7.78
C VAL A 18 -9.06 10.05 -7.52
N SER A 19 -8.45 9.69 -6.39
CA SER A 19 -7.08 10.09 -6.07
C SER A 19 -6.06 9.55 -7.07
N ALA A 20 -6.21 8.29 -7.50
CA ALA A 20 -5.36 7.68 -8.52
C ALA A 20 -5.53 8.35 -9.89
N LEU A 21 -6.76 8.73 -10.27
CA LEU A 21 -7.05 9.46 -11.51
C LEU A 21 -6.43 10.86 -11.50
N ILE A 22 -6.57 11.61 -10.41
CA ILE A 22 -5.97 12.95 -10.26
C ILE A 22 -4.44 12.84 -10.39
N PHE A 23 -3.83 11.88 -9.69
CA PHE A 23 -2.38 11.66 -9.77
C PHE A 23 -1.92 11.31 -11.19
N PHE A 24 -2.68 10.45 -11.88
CA PHE A 24 -2.39 10.08 -13.26
C PHE A 24 -2.49 11.29 -14.20
N TYR A 25 -3.53 12.11 -14.07
CA TYR A 25 -3.71 13.30 -14.90
C TYR A 25 -2.61 14.35 -14.66
N SER A 26 -2.24 14.60 -13.40
CA SER A 26 -1.23 15.61 -13.06
C SER A 26 0.21 15.18 -13.42
N THR A 27 0.54 13.90 -13.35
CA THR A 27 1.93 13.43 -13.50
C THR A 27 2.19 12.65 -14.79
N GLY A 28 1.13 12.22 -15.49
CA GLY A 28 1.17 11.32 -16.64
C GLY A 28 1.62 9.90 -16.30
N ARG A 29 1.65 9.52 -15.02
CA ARG A 29 2.17 8.23 -14.53
C ARG A 29 1.19 7.59 -13.57
N LEU A 30 1.16 6.27 -13.56
CA LEU A 30 0.26 5.52 -12.69
C LEU A 30 0.78 5.52 -11.25
N ALA A 31 -0.14 5.52 -10.30
CA ALA A 31 0.19 5.49 -8.89
C ALA A 31 0.73 4.10 -8.49
N GLY A 32 1.95 4.08 -7.95
CA GLY A 32 2.57 2.87 -7.43
C GLY A 32 3.59 3.25 -6.35
N VAL A 33 3.24 2.99 -5.09
CA VAL A 33 3.97 3.55 -3.93
C VAL A 33 5.44 3.12 -3.92
N SER A 34 5.75 1.83 -4.17
CA SER A 34 7.14 1.35 -4.19
C SER A 34 7.99 2.04 -5.27
N GLY A 35 7.43 2.23 -6.47
CA GLY A 35 8.11 2.95 -7.56
C GLY A 35 8.27 4.43 -7.27
N ILE A 36 7.23 5.08 -6.72
CA ILE A 36 7.29 6.49 -6.30
C ILE A 36 8.35 6.68 -5.22
N PHE A 37 8.42 5.78 -4.23
CA PHE A 37 9.42 5.80 -3.17
C PHE A 37 10.84 5.71 -3.72
N THR A 38 11.16 4.70 -4.54
CA THR A 38 12.48 4.60 -5.16
C THR A 38 12.81 5.83 -6.02
N ASN A 39 11.85 6.32 -6.80
CA ASN A 39 12.06 7.48 -7.67
C ASN A 39 12.15 8.81 -6.89
N ALA A 40 11.68 8.89 -5.65
CA ALA A 40 11.86 10.07 -4.80
C ALA A 40 13.34 10.32 -4.46
N PHE A 41 14.11 9.24 -4.27
CA PHE A 41 15.53 9.31 -3.96
C PHE A 41 16.40 9.31 -5.22
N PHE A 42 16.15 8.38 -6.15
CA PHE A 42 17.09 8.04 -7.22
C PHE A 42 16.79 8.65 -8.60
N ALA A 43 15.55 9.05 -8.92
CA ALA A 43 15.20 9.50 -10.27
C ALA A 43 15.62 10.95 -10.52
N LYS A 44 16.23 11.32 -11.65
CA LYS A 44 16.63 12.71 -11.92
C LYS A 44 15.43 13.65 -12.18
N GLU A 45 14.34 13.13 -12.70
CA GLU A 45 13.15 13.90 -13.07
C GLU A 45 11.94 13.60 -12.17
N LYS A 46 11.02 14.58 -12.07
CA LYS A 46 9.76 14.49 -11.31
C LYS A 46 9.94 14.12 -9.81
N LYS A 47 11.13 14.35 -9.23
CA LYS A 47 11.42 14.11 -7.79
C LYS A 47 10.44 14.84 -6.87
N ILE A 48 10.17 16.11 -7.16
CA ILE A 48 9.27 16.97 -6.37
C ILE A 48 7.88 16.34 -6.29
N SER A 49 7.33 15.89 -7.41
CA SER A 49 6.03 15.21 -7.46
C SER A 49 6.02 13.91 -6.65
N ASN A 50 7.11 13.14 -6.68
CA ASN A 50 7.21 11.91 -5.89
C ASN A 50 7.24 12.21 -4.38
N TRP A 51 8.00 13.22 -3.96
CA TRP A 51 8.05 13.66 -2.57
C TRP A 51 6.72 14.25 -2.09
N LEU A 52 6.05 15.06 -2.92
CA LEU A 52 4.72 15.60 -2.61
C LEU A 52 3.70 14.48 -2.39
N PHE A 53 3.74 13.43 -3.22
CA PHE A 53 2.86 12.28 -3.05
C PHE A 53 3.11 11.55 -1.72
N LEU A 54 4.38 11.28 -1.38
CA LEU A 54 4.74 10.60 -0.14
C LEU A 54 4.37 11.44 1.09
N ILE A 55 4.66 12.74 1.07
CA ILE A 55 4.30 13.68 2.14
C ILE A 55 2.77 13.76 2.27
N GLY A 56 2.04 13.83 1.15
CA GLY A 56 0.59 13.84 1.13
C GLY A 56 -0.03 12.58 1.75
N LEU A 57 0.58 11.41 1.55
CA LEU A 57 0.15 10.16 2.18
C LEU A 57 0.28 10.22 3.70
N VAL A 58 1.41 10.73 4.21
CA VAL A 58 1.66 10.89 5.65
C VAL A 58 0.72 11.95 6.26
N ILE A 59 0.63 13.13 5.64
CA ILE A 59 -0.22 14.22 6.12
C ILE A 59 -1.70 13.81 6.10
N GLY A 60 -2.16 13.13 5.05
CA GLY A 60 -3.55 12.67 4.95
C GLY A 60 -3.92 11.69 6.08
N SER A 61 -3.02 10.76 6.41
CA SER A 61 -3.16 9.88 7.57
C SER A 61 -3.28 10.67 8.87
N LEU A 62 -2.35 11.59 9.13
CA LEU A 62 -2.35 12.41 10.35
C LEU A 62 -3.59 13.29 10.45
N PHE A 63 -4.05 13.86 9.34
CA PHE A 63 -5.26 14.67 9.29
C PHE A 63 -6.50 13.84 9.65
N TYR A 64 -6.61 12.63 9.10
CA TYR A 64 -7.70 11.71 9.42
C TYR A 64 -7.72 11.34 10.91
N MET A 65 -6.55 11.07 11.50
CA MET A 65 -6.44 10.76 12.93
C MET A 65 -6.97 11.89 13.81
N ASN A 66 -6.59 13.14 13.53
CA ASN A 66 -7.02 14.29 14.32
C ASN A 66 -8.52 14.58 14.16
N PHE A 67 -9.07 14.38 12.95
CA PHE A 67 -10.46 14.72 12.67
C PHE A 67 -11.45 13.65 13.14
N SER A 68 -11.09 12.37 13.00
CA SER A 68 -12.01 11.27 13.30
C SER A 68 -12.16 10.98 14.80
N LYS A 69 -11.27 11.51 15.65
CA LYS A 69 -11.16 11.18 17.10
C LYS A 69 -11.20 9.66 17.39
N ALA A 70 -10.87 8.84 16.40
CA ALA A 70 -10.92 7.40 16.50
C ALA A 70 -9.72 6.96 17.34
N GLU A 71 -9.97 6.16 18.37
CA GLU A 71 -8.91 5.42 19.06
C GLU A 71 -8.40 4.34 18.09
N ILE A 72 -7.39 4.71 17.29
CA ILE A 72 -6.70 3.74 16.45
C ILE A 72 -5.76 2.97 17.38
N GLU A 73 -6.15 1.75 17.74
CA GLU A 73 -5.27 0.82 18.42
C GLU A 73 -4.12 0.43 17.47
N PHE A 74 -2.97 1.10 17.61
CA PHE A 74 -1.73 0.71 16.95
C PHE A 74 -1.12 -0.49 17.68
N ASN A 75 -1.73 -1.67 17.49
CA ASN A 75 -1.13 -2.93 17.89
C ASN A 75 -0.08 -3.31 16.84
N VAL A 76 1.12 -2.77 17.01
CA VAL A 76 2.31 -3.20 16.26
C VAL A 76 3.11 -4.12 17.17
N THR A 77 3.50 -5.28 16.66
CA THR A 77 4.39 -6.18 17.39
C THR A 77 5.63 -5.44 17.91
N ASN A 78 5.99 -5.64 19.18
CA ASN A 78 7.15 -4.97 19.82
C ASN A 78 8.52 -5.50 19.35
N SER A 79 8.54 -6.43 18.40
CA SER A 79 9.78 -7.05 17.92
C SER A 79 10.59 -6.08 17.05
N LEU A 80 11.66 -5.53 17.62
CA LEU A 80 12.61 -4.64 16.97
C LEU A 80 13.28 -5.25 15.72
N ILE A 81 13.32 -6.59 15.63
CA ILE A 81 13.99 -7.33 14.54
C ILE A 81 13.00 -7.65 13.42
N LEU A 82 11.75 -7.97 13.77
CA LEU A 82 10.77 -8.44 12.79
C LEU A 82 10.34 -7.32 11.84
N VAL A 83 10.13 -6.11 12.35
CA VAL A 83 9.65 -4.97 11.54
C VAL A 83 10.66 -4.55 10.46
N PRO A 84 11.96 -4.31 10.76
CA PRO A 84 12.94 -4.00 9.73
C PRO A 84 13.17 -5.14 8.75
N ALA A 85 13.22 -6.39 9.24
CA ALA A 85 13.40 -7.56 8.38
C ALA A 85 12.23 -7.74 7.40
N ALA A 86 10.99 -7.59 7.88
CA ALA A 86 9.80 -7.62 7.04
C ALA A 86 9.82 -6.48 6.01
N GLY A 87 10.14 -5.26 6.43
CA GLY A 87 10.27 -4.11 5.54
C GLY A 87 11.31 -4.33 4.42
N PHE A 88 12.46 -4.90 4.77
CA PHE A 88 13.50 -5.25 3.80
C PHE A 88 13.02 -6.31 2.79
N LEU A 89 12.39 -7.39 3.26
CA LEU A 89 11.83 -8.43 2.40
C LEU A 89 10.74 -7.90 1.47
N VAL A 90 9.85 -7.01 1.97
CA VAL A 90 8.84 -6.34 1.14
C VAL A 90 9.50 -5.43 0.10
N GLY A 91 10.55 -4.70 0.48
CA GLY A 91 11.33 -3.87 -0.45
C GLY A 91 11.92 -4.70 -1.60
N LEU A 92 12.60 -5.79 -1.27
CA LEU A 92 13.14 -6.73 -2.27
C LEU A 92 12.03 -7.33 -3.14
N GLY A 93 10.97 -7.84 -2.51
CA GLY A 93 9.85 -8.49 -3.20
C GLY A 93 9.13 -7.56 -4.18
N THR A 94 8.86 -6.32 -3.79
CA THR A 94 8.22 -5.35 -4.68
C THR A 94 9.10 -4.93 -5.85
N ARG A 95 10.43 -4.97 -5.70
CA ARG A 95 11.36 -4.74 -6.81
C ARG A 95 11.39 -5.93 -7.78
N LEU A 96 11.48 -7.16 -7.26
CA LEU A 96 11.47 -8.38 -8.06
C LEU A 96 10.13 -8.58 -8.79
N GLY A 97 9.01 -8.26 -8.13
CA GLY A 97 7.67 -8.34 -8.71
C GLY A 97 7.39 -7.26 -9.78
N GLY A 98 8.24 -6.24 -9.89
CA GLY A 98 8.04 -5.10 -10.79
C GLY A 98 6.96 -4.13 -10.31
N GLY A 99 6.62 -4.15 -9.02
CA GLY A 99 5.61 -3.29 -8.42
C GLY A 99 5.15 -3.77 -7.05
N CYS A 100 4.28 -2.98 -6.42
CA CYS A 100 3.62 -3.31 -5.16
C CYS A 100 2.10 -3.49 -5.38
N THR A 101 1.38 -3.82 -4.32
CA THR A 101 -0.09 -4.01 -4.34
C THR A 101 -0.85 -2.75 -4.75
N SER A 102 -0.37 -1.54 -4.44
CA SER A 102 -1.01 -0.31 -4.94
C SER A 102 -0.91 -0.20 -6.47
N GLY A 103 0.23 -0.55 -7.05
CA GLY A 103 0.44 -0.52 -8.51
C GLY A 103 -0.24 -1.67 -9.25
N HIS A 104 -0.07 -2.91 -8.78
CA HIS A 104 -0.68 -4.10 -9.40
C HIS A 104 -2.18 -4.19 -9.09
N GLY A 105 -2.57 -4.02 -7.83
CA GLY A 105 -3.96 -4.14 -7.39
C GLY A 105 -4.82 -2.98 -7.87
N VAL A 106 -4.52 -1.75 -7.44
CA VAL A 106 -5.39 -0.60 -7.73
C VAL A 106 -5.32 -0.20 -9.21
N CYS A 107 -4.13 0.19 -9.70
CA CYS A 107 -3.99 0.68 -11.08
C CYS A 107 -3.84 -0.44 -12.13
N GLY A 108 -3.34 -1.60 -11.76
CA GLY A 108 -3.05 -2.71 -12.68
C GLY A 108 -4.28 -3.53 -13.05
N ILE A 109 -5.06 -3.97 -12.06
CA ILE A 109 -6.31 -4.72 -12.27
C ILE A 109 -7.34 -3.85 -13.00
N SER A 110 -7.45 -2.57 -12.64
CA SER A 110 -8.36 -1.63 -13.31
C SER A 110 -8.12 -1.49 -14.83
N ARG A 111 -6.93 -1.85 -15.31
CA ARG A 111 -6.57 -1.86 -16.75
C ARG A 111 -6.65 -3.26 -17.38
N PHE A 112 -7.26 -4.23 -16.68
CA PHE A 112 -7.37 -5.62 -17.10
C PHE A 112 -6.01 -6.28 -17.44
N SER A 113 -4.94 -5.87 -16.77
CA SER A 113 -3.61 -6.46 -16.97
C SER A 113 -3.55 -7.84 -16.32
N PHE A 114 -3.39 -8.89 -17.13
CA PHE A 114 -3.25 -10.27 -16.64
C PHE A 114 -2.07 -10.43 -15.66
N ARG A 115 -0.92 -9.82 -15.98
CA ARG A 115 0.25 -9.78 -15.09
C ARG A 115 -0.08 -9.15 -13.72
N SER A 116 -0.93 -8.13 -13.71
CA SER A 116 -1.31 -7.44 -12.48
C SER A 116 -2.30 -8.22 -11.63
N ILE A 117 -3.22 -8.95 -12.27
CA ILE A 117 -4.14 -9.86 -11.59
C ILE A 117 -3.35 -10.99 -10.92
N VAL A 118 -2.50 -11.68 -11.68
CA VAL A 118 -1.68 -12.78 -11.16
C VAL A 118 -0.76 -12.30 -10.04
N GLY A 119 -0.07 -11.17 -10.21
CA GLY A 119 0.79 -10.61 -9.17
C GLY A 119 0.03 -10.30 -7.88
N THR A 120 -1.17 -9.71 -7.98
CA THR A 120 -2.01 -9.40 -6.81
C THR A 120 -2.46 -10.68 -6.09
N LEU A 121 -2.87 -11.72 -6.82
CA LEU A 121 -3.24 -13.01 -6.23
C LEU A 121 -2.07 -13.65 -5.48
N ILE A 122 -0.86 -13.61 -6.04
CA ILE A 122 0.34 -14.13 -5.39
C ILE A 122 0.65 -13.34 -4.11
N PHE A 123 0.60 -12.00 -4.15
CA PHE A 123 0.85 -11.19 -2.96
C PHE A 123 -0.14 -11.46 -1.83
N ILE A 124 -1.43 -11.54 -2.15
CA ILE A 124 -2.48 -11.80 -1.15
C ILE A 124 -2.35 -13.21 -0.58
N SER A 125 -2.20 -14.23 -1.43
CA SER A 125 -2.05 -15.62 -0.98
C SER A 125 -0.80 -15.82 -0.11
N THR A 126 0.33 -15.25 -0.52
CA THR A 126 1.57 -15.32 0.26
C THR A 126 1.41 -14.62 1.61
N GLY A 127 0.75 -13.46 1.65
CA GLY A 127 0.44 -12.76 2.89
C GLY A 127 -0.43 -13.60 3.83
N MET A 128 -1.49 -14.22 3.31
CA MET A 128 -2.36 -15.12 4.09
C MET A 128 -1.58 -16.31 4.67
N ILE A 129 -0.75 -16.97 3.85
CA ILE A 129 0.09 -18.09 4.27
C ILE A 129 1.10 -17.65 5.34
N THR A 130 1.72 -16.49 5.16
CA THR A 130 2.73 -15.95 6.08
C THR A 130 2.13 -15.67 7.46
N VAL A 131 0.96 -15.00 7.51
CA VAL A 131 0.23 -14.74 8.76
C VAL A 131 -0.18 -16.05 9.44
N PHE A 132 -0.74 -17.00 8.67
CA PHE A 132 -1.14 -18.31 9.20
C PHE A 132 0.03 -19.07 9.84
N ILE A 133 1.19 -19.07 9.18
CA ILE A 133 2.40 -19.70 9.70
C ILE A 133 2.89 -18.99 10.96
N LEU A 134 3.04 -17.66 10.93
CA LEU A 134 3.54 -16.88 12.07
C LEU A 134 2.68 -17.06 13.32
N GLN A 135 1.35 -16.98 13.16
CA GLN A 135 0.42 -17.19 14.26
C GLN A 135 0.51 -18.62 14.82
N LYS A 136 0.68 -19.64 13.96
CA LYS A 136 0.87 -21.03 14.39
C LYS A 136 2.14 -21.23 15.24
N TYR A 137 3.21 -20.51 14.94
CA TYR A 137 4.46 -20.55 15.70
C TYR A 137 4.48 -19.61 16.92
N GLY A 138 3.34 -19.01 17.28
CA GLY A 138 3.20 -18.18 18.48
C GLY A 138 3.70 -16.74 18.33
N PHE A 139 4.00 -16.29 17.11
CA PHE A 139 4.24 -14.87 16.83
C PHE A 139 2.89 -14.15 16.71
N TYR A 140 2.48 -13.49 17.79
CA TYR A 140 1.33 -12.59 17.76
C TYR A 140 1.77 -11.26 17.12
N LEU A 141 1.23 -11.02 15.93
CA LEU A 141 1.40 -9.80 15.14
C LEU A 141 0.56 -8.67 15.72
#